data_AF-A0A9D8MU29-F1
#
_entry.id   AF-A0A9D8MU29-F1
#
_cell.length_a   1.000
_cell.length_b   1.000
_cell.length_c   1.000
_cell.angle_alpha   90.00
_cell.angle_beta   90.00
_cell.angle_gamma   90.00
#
_symmetry.space_group_name_H-M   'P 1'
#
loop_
_entity.id
_entity.type
_entity.pdbx_description
1 polymer ?
#
loop_
_entity_poly.entity_id
_entity_poly.type
_entity_poly.pdbx_seq_one_letter_code
_entity_poly.pdbx_strand_id
1 'polypeptide(L)'
;MSDAFKYVAFISYNSRDTEWGKRLQRKLEHYRLPATLCSQTGHKRTPLRPVFFAATDIQPGGLSKELQDRLKASRNLIVICSPNSAQSEWVGKEIAFFHSLGRADSIHFFIVDGIPGSGNPKTECFNPIVQKLGFPEILGVNIHERIYRWPILNRERAYIQLISKLLGVEFDSIWQRHRRQLTAKIVSYCLAALAIAAALVCIRALNRSVDVTASLIESSAHNGNLPPLHDAVVTLTLDNEAKCDTVRSLQSNAVFNNIPHRFIGKPVRISVVCPDYCSVDTTLTLSRDVTLPLRRDPSVYGIIRFLLYDPAIEEGVPGIPLLINGLEAVSDEQGCVVLSVPLERQSVTYAISSPIPLSNNIITMPCGANDVVLIK
;
A
#
# COMPACT_ATOMS: atom_id res chain seq x y z
N MET A 1 -17.11 36.38 -40.02
CA MET A 1 -18.08 37.45 -39.71
C MET A 1 -17.34 38.55 -38.97
N SER A 2 -17.39 39.76 -39.52
CA SER A 2 -16.56 40.93 -39.22
C SER A 2 -16.61 41.39 -37.75
N ASP A 3 -15.44 41.70 -37.20
CA ASP A 3 -15.15 42.18 -35.83
C ASP A 3 -15.80 43.55 -35.54
N ALA A 4 -17.12 43.60 -35.34
CA ALA A 4 -17.79 44.82 -34.90
C ALA A 4 -17.57 45.15 -33.41
N PHE A 5 -17.16 44.16 -32.60
CA PHE A 5 -17.02 44.30 -31.15
C PHE A 5 -15.62 43.90 -30.68
N LYS A 6 -15.05 44.67 -29.76
CA LYS A 6 -13.74 44.39 -29.15
C LYS A 6 -13.78 43.16 -28.24
N TYR A 7 -14.91 42.92 -27.58
CA TYR A 7 -15.11 41.81 -26.65
C TYR A 7 -16.27 40.92 -27.07
N VAL A 8 -16.09 39.60 -26.89
CA VAL A 8 -17.17 38.63 -27.15
C VAL A 8 -18.27 38.76 -26.11
N ALA A 9 -17.90 39.00 -24.85
CA ALA A 9 -18.84 39.19 -23.76
C ALA A 9 -18.27 40.11 -22.67
N PHE A 10 -19.17 40.80 -21.98
CA PHE A 10 -18.95 41.50 -20.72
C PHE A 10 -19.59 40.68 -19.59
N ILE A 11 -18.89 40.44 -18.48
CA ILE A 11 -19.46 39.79 -17.31
C ILE A 11 -19.86 40.84 -16.27
N SER A 12 -21.17 40.96 -16.02
CA SER A 12 -21.76 41.76 -14.95
C SER A 12 -22.00 40.91 -13.71
N TYR A 13 -21.55 41.40 -12.55
CA TYR A 13 -21.58 40.66 -11.29
C TYR A 13 -21.48 41.60 -10.08
N ASN A 14 -21.93 41.14 -8.92
CA ASN A 14 -21.68 41.81 -7.63
C ASN A 14 -20.28 41.43 -7.09
N SER A 15 -19.57 42.35 -6.42
CA SER A 15 -18.24 42.08 -5.84
C SER A 15 -18.20 40.85 -4.92
N ARG A 16 -19.31 40.49 -4.25
CA ARG A 16 -19.41 39.25 -3.45
C ARG A 16 -19.39 37.96 -4.29
N ASP A 17 -19.67 38.07 -5.59
CA ASP A 17 -19.69 36.96 -6.55
C ASP A 17 -18.43 36.93 -7.45
N THR A 18 -17.37 37.69 -7.08
CA THR A 18 -16.13 37.82 -7.86
C THR A 18 -15.52 36.47 -8.28
N GLU A 19 -15.52 35.49 -7.37
CA GLU A 19 -14.93 34.18 -7.65
C GLU A 19 -15.71 33.41 -8.73
N TRP A 20 -17.04 33.57 -8.79
CA TRP A 20 -17.85 33.02 -9.87
C TRP A 20 -17.53 33.68 -11.21
N GLY A 21 -17.36 35.01 -11.23
CA GLY A 21 -17.02 35.73 -12.45
C GLY A 21 -15.64 35.39 -12.99
N LYS A 22 -14.61 35.34 -12.12
CA LYS A 22 -13.27 34.89 -12.52
C LYS A 22 -13.27 33.45 -13.04
N ARG A 23 -14.05 32.56 -12.41
CA ARG A 23 -14.17 31.16 -12.84
C ARG A 23 -14.83 31.08 -14.22
N LEU A 24 -15.92 31.82 -14.43
CA LEU A 24 -16.64 31.84 -15.69
C LEU A 24 -15.79 32.43 -16.82
N GLN A 25 -15.14 33.57 -16.59
CA GLN A 25 -14.20 34.18 -17.54
C GLN A 25 -13.14 33.18 -18.00
N ARG A 26 -12.43 32.57 -17.03
CA ARG A 26 -11.41 31.55 -17.32
C ARG A 26 -11.97 30.41 -18.15
N LYS A 27 -13.16 29.92 -17.83
CA LYS A 27 -13.80 28.81 -18.56
C LYS A 27 -14.14 29.18 -19.99
N LEU A 28 -14.70 30.37 -20.21
CA LEU A 28 -15.06 30.86 -21.54
C LEU A 28 -13.82 31.09 -22.40
N GLU A 29 -12.79 31.77 -21.87
CA GLU A 29 -11.59 32.09 -22.63
C GLU A 29 -10.73 30.87 -23.01
N HIS A 30 -10.71 29.84 -22.16
CA HIS A 30 -9.98 28.60 -22.42
C HIS A 30 -10.82 27.55 -23.18
N TYR A 31 -12.08 27.84 -23.47
CA TYR A 31 -12.93 26.91 -24.20
C TYR A 31 -12.43 26.74 -25.64
N ARG A 32 -12.21 25.48 -26.04
CA ARG A 32 -11.78 25.11 -27.39
C ARG A 32 -12.94 24.45 -28.15
N LEU A 33 -13.46 25.14 -29.14
CA LEU A 33 -14.53 24.62 -30.00
C LEU A 33 -14.01 23.44 -30.83
N PRO A 34 -14.72 22.31 -30.95
CA PRO A 34 -14.34 21.17 -31.80
C PRO A 34 -14.03 21.54 -33.25
N ALA A 35 -13.14 20.79 -33.90
CA ALA A 35 -12.59 21.20 -35.22
C ALA A 35 -13.67 21.11 -36.29
N THR A 36 -14.51 20.09 -36.18
CA THR A 36 -15.70 19.89 -37.01
C THR A 36 -16.65 21.10 -36.94
N LEU A 37 -16.89 21.64 -35.74
CA LEU A 37 -17.74 22.82 -35.55
C LEU A 37 -17.06 24.10 -36.04
N CYS A 38 -15.74 24.26 -35.87
CA CYS A 38 -14.99 25.37 -36.46
C CYS A 38 -15.16 25.40 -37.99
N SER A 39 -15.04 24.26 -38.66
CA SER A 39 -15.19 24.17 -40.11
C SER A 39 -16.62 24.47 -40.58
N GLN A 40 -17.64 24.06 -39.82
CA GLN A 40 -19.05 24.28 -40.17
C GLN A 40 -19.51 25.72 -39.94
N THR A 41 -19.03 26.36 -38.86
CA THR A 41 -19.52 27.67 -38.41
C THR A 41 -18.60 28.83 -38.78
N GLY A 42 -17.37 28.55 -39.22
CA GLY A 42 -16.34 29.55 -39.46
C GLY A 42 -15.73 30.15 -38.18
N HIS A 43 -16.06 29.61 -37.00
CA HIS A 43 -15.52 30.07 -35.71
C HIS A 43 -14.04 29.70 -35.53
N LYS A 44 -13.27 30.59 -34.91
CA LYS A 44 -11.89 30.30 -34.45
C LYS A 44 -11.89 29.17 -33.42
N ARG A 45 -10.73 28.55 -33.19
CA ARG A 45 -10.59 27.46 -32.21
C ARG A 45 -10.93 27.89 -30.78
N THR A 46 -10.65 29.14 -30.44
CA THR A 46 -10.97 29.79 -29.15
C THR A 46 -11.91 30.98 -29.43
N PRO A 47 -13.18 30.72 -29.76
CA PRO A 47 -14.07 31.73 -30.32
C PRO A 47 -14.61 32.73 -29.28
N LEU A 48 -14.43 32.44 -27.99
CA LEU A 48 -14.97 33.23 -26.89
C LEU A 48 -13.99 34.24 -26.31
N ARG A 49 -12.77 34.34 -26.86
CA ARG A 49 -11.76 35.31 -26.40
C ARG A 49 -11.80 36.58 -27.28
N PRO A 50 -11.78 37.80 -26.71
CA PRO A 50 -11.63 38.13 -25.28
C PRO A 50 -12.96 38.31 -24.54
N VAL A 51 -13.00 37.94 -23.25
CA VAL A 51 -14.11 38.22 -22.32
C VAL A 51 -13.70 39.30 -21.34
N PHE A 52 -14.46 40.39 -21.29
CA PHE A 52 -14.20 41.47 -20.36
C PHE A 52 -14.78 41.15 -18.97
N PHE A 53 -13.92 41.28 -17.96
CA PHE A 53 -14.24 41.14 -16.55
C PHE A 53 -13.51 42.26 -15.82
N ALA A 54 -14.23 43.32 -15.42
CA ALA A 54 -13.65 44.40 -14.63
C ALA A 54 -13.64 44.03 -13.15
N ALA A 55 -12.53 44.31 -12.46
CA ALA A 55 -12.53 44.35 -11.01
C ALA A 55 -13.39 45.54 -10.55
N THR A 56 -14.20 45.33 -9.51
CA THR A 56 -15.18 46.30 -9.01
C THR A 56 -14.50 47.41 -8.18
N ASP A 57 -13.71 48.28 -8.80
CA ASP A 57 -13.29 49.55 -8.19
C ASP A 57 -14.18 50.66 -8.75
N ILE A 58 -15.24 51.01 -8.03
CA ILE A 58 -16.23 52.01 -8.48
C ILE A 58 -16.46 53.06 -7.39
N GLN A 59 -16.29 54.32 -7.80
CA GLN A 59 -16.61 55.51 -7.01
C GLN A 59 -18.14 55.78 -7.01
N PRO A 60 -18.70 56.36 -5.94
CA PRO A 60 -20.13 56.72 -5.91
C PRO A 60 -20.45 57.80 -6.95
N GLY A 61 -21.37 57.54 -7.89
CA GLY A 61 -21.82 58.55 -8.86
C GLY A 61 -22.47 58.05 -10.17
N GLY A 62 -22.38 56.76 -10.50
CA GLY A 62 -22.99 56.21 -11.72
C GLY A 62 -22.02 55.38 -12.55
N LEU A 63 -22.48 54.85 -13.70
CA LEU A 63 -21.63 54.11 -14.63
C LEU A 63 -20.49 55.00 -15.12
N SER A 64 -19.24 54.66 -14.81
CA SER A 64 -18.09 55.39 -15.35
C SER A 64 -18.13 55.36 -16.87
N LYS A 65 -17.71 56.46 -17.53
CA LYS A 65 -17.66 56.55 -18.99
C LYS A 65 -16.88 55.37 -19.60
N GLU A 66 -15.80 54.95 -18.94
CA GLU A 66 -15.05 53.77 -19.34
C GLU A 66 -15.90 52.49 -19.34
N LEU A 67 -16.66 52.21 -18.27
CA LEU A 67 -17.48 51.00 -18.19
C LEU A 67 -18.60 51.00 -19.25
N GLN A 68 -19.20 52.17 -19.53
CA GLN A 68 -20.14 52.30 -20.64
C GLN A 68 -19.48 51.99 -21.99
N ASP A 69 -18.27 52.48 -22.23
CA ASP A 69 -17.54 52.22 -23.48
C ASP A 69 -17.17 50.73 -23.61
N ARG A 70 -16.84 50.05 -22.51
CA ARG A 70 -16.62 48.58 -22.51
C ARG A 70 -17.90 47.81 -22.80
N LEU A 71 -19.03 48.22 -22.21
CA LEU A 71 -20.35 47.62 -22.50
C LEU A 71 -20.73 47.82 -23.97
N LYS A 72 -20.54 49.02 -24.52
CA LYS A 72 -20.76 49.28 -25.96
C LYS A 72 -19.90 48.39 -26.84
N ALA A 73 -18.62 48.21 -26.47
CA ALA A 73 -17.64 47.41 -27.19
C ALA A 73 -17.79 45.88 -27.00
N SER A 74 -18.76 45.42 -26.21
CA SER A 74 -19.00 44.00 -25.94
C SER A 74 -20.21 43.50 -26.70
N ARG A 75 -20.09 42.36 -27.37
CA ARG A 75 -21.19 41.77 -28.15
C ARG A 75 -22.33 41.24 -27.27
N ASN A 76 -21.99 40.59 -26.17
CA ASN A 76 -22.94 39.99 -25.23
C ASN A 76 -22.74 40.55 -23.81
N LEU A 77 -23.81 40.55 -23.02
CA LEU A 77 -23.76 40.76 -21.57
C LEU A 77 -24.07 39.44 -20.88
N ILE A 78 -23.19 38.98 -19.99
CA ILE A 78 -23.42 37.81 -19.14
C ILE A 78 -23.62 38.31 -17.72
N VAL A 79 -24.80 38.09 -17.16
CA VAL A 79 -25.14 38.50 -15.79
C VAL A 79 -25.00 37.30 -14.86
N ILE A 80 -24.15 37.40 -13.86
CA ILE A 80 -24.09 36.41 -12.78
C ILE A 80 -25.29 36.64 -11.87
N CYS A 81 -26.22 35.68 -11.83
CA CYS A 81 -27.43 35.78 -11.04
C CYS A 81 -27.22 35.10 -9.67
N SER A 82 -27.42 35.90 -8.63
CA SER A 82 -27.32 35.54 -7.21
C SER A 82 -28.18 36.52 -6.40
N PRO A 83 -28.51 36.22 -5.13
CA PRO A 83 -29.14 37.20 -4.25
C PRO A 83 -28.37 38.52 -4.10
N ASN A 84 -27.04 38.49 -4.19
CA ASN A 84 -26.20 39.68 -4.14
C ASN A 84 -26.36 40.54 -5.41
N SER A 85 -26.42 39.91 -6.58
CA SER A 85 -26.57 40.60 -7.86
C SER A 85 -28.00 41.09 -8.09
N ALA A 86 -29.00 40.40 -7.53
CA ALA A 86 -30.39 40.85 -7.52
C ALA A 86 -30.57 42.19 -6.78
N GLN A 87 -29.86 42.39 -5.68
CA GLN A 87 -29.92 43.62 -4.87
C GLN A 87 -28.94 44.71 -5.33
N SER A 88 -28.09 44.42 -6.31
CA SER A 88 -27.06 45.36 -6.77
C SER A 88 -27.66 46.42 -7.69
N GLU A 89 -27.64 47.68 -7.26
CA GLU A 89 -27.99 48.82 -8.12
C GLU A 89 -27.07 48.91 -9.34
N TRP A 90 -25.80 48.56 -9.16
CA TRP A 90 -24.80 48.57 -10.23
C TRP A 90 -25.12 47.59 -11.35
N VAL A 91 -25.35 46.32 -11.00
CA VAL A 91 -25.77 45.29 -11.96
C VAL A 91 -27.06 45.71 -12.67
N GLY A 92 -28.00 46.32 -11.92
CA GLY A 92 -29.23 46.87 -12.49
C GLY A 92 -28.97 47.96 -13.55
N LYS A 93 -28.06 48.90 -13.27
CA LYS A 93 -27.65 49.95 -14.23
C LYS A 93 -26.97 49.38 -15.47
N GLU A 94 -26.11 48.37 -15.32
CA GLU A 94 -25.45 47.70 -16.45
C GLU A 94 -26.45 46.99 -17.37
N ILE A 95 -27.42 46.27 -16.78
CA ILE A 95 -28.51 45.61 -17.54
C ILE A 95 -29.35 46.65 -18.28
N ALA A 96 -29.78 47.71 -17.60
CA ALA A 96 -30.59 48.78 -18.20
C ALA A 96 -29.85 49.48 -19.36
N PHE A 97 -28.57 49.77 -19.15
CA PHE A 97 -27.73 50.39 -20.17
C PHE A 97 -27.53 49.47 -21.37
N PHE A 98 -27.22 48.19 -21.16
CA PHE A 98 -27.04 47.26 -22.28
C PHE A 98 -28.34 47.02 -23.04
N HIS A 99 -29.48 46.97 -22.33
CA HIS A 99 -30.80 46.89 -22.93
C HIS A 99 -31.12 48.11 -23.80
N SER A 100 -30.78 49.33 -23.35
CA SER A 100 -31.02 50.56 -24.13
C SER A 100 -30.20 50.64 -25.43
N LEU A 101 -29.15 49.83 -25.58
CA LEU A 101 -28.39 49.65 -26.82
C LEU A 101 -29.13 48.76 -27.85
N GLY A 102 -30.37 48.35 -27.59
CA GLY A 102 -31.19 47.51 -28.47
C GLY A 102 -30.74 46.05 -28.54
N ARG A 103 -30.04 45.56 -27.50
CA ARG A 103 -29.38 44.24 -27.48
C ARG A 103 -29.95 43.30 -26.43
N ALA A 104 -31.27 43.34 -26.22
CA ALA A 104 -31.97 42.51 -25.23
C ALA A 104 -31.67 41.01 -25.40
N ASP A 105 -31.68 40.49 -26.63
CA ASP A 105 -31.41 39.08 -26.96
C ASP A 105 -29.96 38.64 -26.68
N SER A 106 -29.05 39.60 -26.47
CA SER A 106 -27.64 39.34 -26.16
C SER A 106 -27.32 39.45 -24.66
N ILE A 107 -28.35 39.46 -23.81
CA ILE A 107 -28.23 39.39 -22.35
C ILE A 107 -28.47 37.96 -21.89
N HIS A 108 -27.44 37.35 -21.30
CA HIS A 108 -27.45 35.96 -20.86
C HIS A 108 -27.36 35.90 -19.34
N PHE A 109 -28.40 35.37 -18.69
CA PHE A 109 -28.43 35.19 -17.25
C PHE A 109 -27.80 33.84 -16.85
N PHE A 110 -26.80 33.86 -15.96
CA PHE A 110 -26.09 32.70 -15.46
C PHE A 110 -26.28 32.56 -13.95
N ILE A 111 -27.18 31.67 -13.53
CA ILE A 111 -27.62 31.50 -12.15
C ILE A 111 -26.61 30.64 -11.40
N VAL A 112 -25.95 31.24 -10.42
CA VAL A 112 -24.94 30.59 -9.56
C VAL A 112 -25.47 30.31 -8.15
N ASP A 113 -26.46 31.08 -7.72
CA ASP A 113 -27.11 30.94 -6.41
C ASP A 113 -28.50 31.60 -6.44
N GLY A 114 -29.34 31.28 -5.47
CA GLY A 114 -30.72 31.76 -5.36
C GLY A 114 -31.72 30.99 -6.23
N ILE A 115 -32.97 31.44 -6.16
CA ILE A 115 -34.15 30.84 -6.79
C ILE A 115 -34.74 31.87 -7.76
N PRO A 116 -34.77 31.59 -9.07
CA PRO A 116 -35.41 32.44 -10.06
C PRO A 116 -36.87 32.70 -9.75
N GLY A 117 -37.29 33.97 -9.69
CA GLY A 117 -38.69 34.34 -9.52
C GLY A 117 -39.25 33.96 -8.14
N SER A 118 -38.41 33.88 -7.11
CA SER A 118 -38.85 33.55 -5.75
C SER A 118 -39.72 34.66 -5.14
N GLY A 119 -39.61 35.90 -5.64
CA GLY A 119 -40.30 37.07 -5.08
C GLY A 119 -39.78 37.52 -3.72
N ASN A 120 -38.88 36.76 -3.09
CA ASN A 120 -38.27 37.08 -1.80
C ASN A 120 -36.88 37.71 -2.04
N PRO A 121 -36.62 38.95 -1.60
CA PRO A 121 -35.34 39.62 -1.82
C PRO A 121 -34.10 38.84 -1.34
N LYS A 122 -34.26 37.95 -0.34
CA LYS A 122 -33.16 37.14 0.21
C LYS A 122 -32.79 35.94 -0.66
N THR A 123 -33.71 35.42 -1.46
CA THR A 123 -33.49 34.21 -2.26
C THR A 123 -33.60 34.47 -3.76
N GLU A 124 -34.20 35.59 -4.17
CA GLU A 124 -34.33 35.98 -5.57
C GLU A 124 -32.95 36.15 -6.21
N CYS A 125 -32.75 35.62 -7.42
CA CYS A 125 -31.48 35.74 -8.12
C CYS A 125 -31.50 36.75 -9.27
N PHE A 126 -32.69 37.18 -9.72
CA PHE A 126 -32.82 38.19 -10.77
C PHE A 126 -32.94 39.60 -10.21
N ASN A 127 -32.26 40.54 -10.87
CA ASN A 127 -32.40 41.95 -10.53
C ASN A 127 -33.81 42.46 -10.90
N PRO A 128 -34.47 43.27 -10.06
CA PRO A 128 -35.81 43.80 -10.33
C PRO A 128 -35.94 44.54 -11.67
N ILE A 129 -34.83 45.09 -12.20
CA ILE A 129 -34.83 45.76 -13.51
C ILE A 129 -35.24 44.81 -14.64
N VAL A 130 -34.97 43.51 -14.52
CA VAL A 130 -35.29 42.52 -15.56
C VAL A 130 -36.80 42.39 -15.73
N GLN A 131 -37.57 42.42 -14.63
CA GLN A 131 -39.04 42.41 -14.71
C GLN A 131 -39.56 43.74 -15.28
N LYS A 132 -38.98 44.87 -14.87
CA LYS A 132 -39.39 46.22 -15.34
C LYS A 132 -39.18 46.42 -16.84
N LEU A 133 -38.13 45.83 -17.40
CA LEU A 133 -37.79 45.92 -18.83
C LEU A 133 -38.59 44.94 -19.70
N GLY A 134 -39.39 44.05 -19.10
CA GLY A 134 -40.29 43.17 -19.83
C GLY A 134 -39.58 42.07 -20.62
N PHE A 135 -38.45 41.53 -20.13
CA PHE A 135 -37.78 40.41 -20.78
C PHE A 135 -38.74 39.20 -20.88
N PRO A 136 -39.04 38.69 -22.09
CA PRO A 136 -39.91 37.54 -22.25
C PRO A 136 -39.20 36.29 -21.71
N GLU A 137 -39.89 35.55 -20.84
CA GLU A 137 -39.53 34.22 -20.33
C GLU A 137 -38.02 33.98 -20.10
N ILE A 138 -37.52 34.44 -18.95
CA ILE A 138 -36.07 34.45 -18.63
C ILE A 138 -35.54 33.02 -18.48
N LEU A 139 -35.12 32.40 -19.59
CA LEU A 139 -34.37 31.13 -19.57
C LEU A 139 -32.92 31.37 -19.15
N GLY A 140 -32.74 31.63 -17.86
CA GLY A 140 -31.44 31.68 -17.21
C GLY A 140 -30.78 30.30 -17.19
N VAL A 141 -29.47 30.27 -17.39
CA VAL A 141 -28.66 29.05 -17.35
C VAL A 141 -28.34 28.74 -15.88
N ASN A 142 -28.89 27.67 -15.32
CA ASN A 142 -28.77 27.38 -13.89
C ASN A 142 -27.82 26.20 -13.59
N ILE A 143 -26.78 26.47 -12.79
CA ILE A 143 -25.76 25.46 -12.43
C ILE A 143 -26.27 24.40 -11.45
N HIS A 144 -27.38 24.66 -10.77
CA HIS A 144 -28.01 23.78 -9.76
C HIS A 144 -29.19 23.00 -10.31
N GLU A 145 -29.42 23.02 -11.62
CA GLU A 145 -30.40 22.13 -12.26
C GLU A 145 -30.13 20.67 -11.88
N ARG A 146 -31.17 19.93 -11.51
CA ARG A 146 -31.06 18.53 -11.05
C ARG A 146 -31.36 17.53 -12.17
N ILE A 147 -30.73 17.71 -13.33
CA ILE A 147 -30.95 16.83 -14.49
C ILE A 147 -30.16 15.53 -14.36
N TYR A 148 -28.91 15.62 -13.91
CA TYR A 148 -28.06 14.48 -13.64
C TYR A 148 -27.91 14.27 -12.13
N ARG A 149 -27.72 13.00 -11.74
CA ARG A 149 -27.42 12.61 -10.35
C ARG A 149 -26.14 13.26 -9.81
N TRP A 150 -25.18 13.54 -10.69
CA TRP A 150 -23.86 14.08 -10.33
C TRP A 150 -23.84 15.62 -10.49
N PRO A 151 -23.64 16.40 -9.41
CA PRO A 151 -23.66 17.87 -9.49
C PRO A 151 -22.63 18.47 -10.46
N ILE A 152 -21.48 17.80 -10.62
CA ILE A 152 -20.43 18.24 -11.55
C ILE A 152 -20.94 18.27 -13.01
N LEU A 153 -21.79 17.30 -13.40
CA LEU A 153 -22.33 17.22 -14.76
C LEU A 153 -23.36 18.31 -15.01
N ASN A 154 -24.18 18.67 -14.00
CA ASN A 154 -25.13 19.77 -14.11
C ASN A 154 -24.42 21.10 -14.28
N ARG A 155 -23.34 21.34 -13.51
CA ARG A 155 -22.47 22.50 -13.68
C ARG A 155 -21.87 22.56 -15.08
N GLU A 156 -21.23 21.48 -15.54
CA GLU A 156 -20.66 21.40 -16.89
C GLU A 156 -21.72 21.68 -17.98
N ARG A 157 -22.92 21.11 -17.83
CA ARG A 157 -24.03 21.35 -18.74
C ARG A 157 -24.41 22.83 -18.81
N ALA A 158 -24.55 23.50 -17.67
CA ALA A 158 -24.85 24.92 -17.61
C ALA A 158 -23.78 25.75 -18.36
N TYR A 159 -22.49 25.47 -18.16
CA TYR A 159 -21.45 26.15 -18.94
C TYR A 159 -21.58 25.91 -20.45
N ILE A 160 -21.87 24.68 -20.88
CA ILE A 160 -22.04 24.37 -22.30
C ILE A 160 -23.30 25.04 -22.87
N GLN A 161 -24.40 25.14 -22.11
CA GLN A 161 -25.59 25.90 -22.51
C GLN A 161 -25.25 27.36 -22.76
N LEU A 162 -24.56 28.02 -21.83
CA LEU A 162 -24.12 29.40 -22.00
C LEU A 162 -23.21 29.55 -23.24
N ILE A 163 -22.23 28.67 -23.40
CA ILE A 163 -21.32 28.68 -24.56
C ILE A 163 -22.09 28.50 -25.87
N SER A 164 -23.07 27.60 -25.92
CA SER A 164 -23.89 27.37 -27.11
C SER A 164 -24.70 28.61 -27.50
N LYS A 165 -25.27 29.31 -26.50
CA LYS A 165 -25.97 30.59 -26.71
C LYS A 165 -25.04 31.70 -27.22
N LEU A 166 -23.84 31.85 -26.63
CA LEU A 166 -22.86 32.87 -27.05
C LEU A 166 -22.33 32.65 -28.48
N LEU A 167 -22.22 31.39 -28.90
CA LEU A 167 -21.71 31.02 -30.22
C LEU A 167 -22.80 30.92 -31.29
N GLY A 168 -24.07 30.89 -30.91
CA GLY A 168 -25.20 30.68 -31.81
C GLY A 168 -25.19 29.28 -32.44
N VAL A 169 -24.83 28.26 -31.66
CA VAL A 169 -24.76 26.86 -32.11
C VAL A 169 -25.67 25.98 -31.27
N GLU A 170 -26.13 24.87 -31.83
CA GLU A 170 -26.99 23.92 -31.11
C GLU A 170 -26.30 23.33 -29.89
N PHE A 171 -26.99 23.33 -28.75
CA PHE A 171 -26.47 22.80 -27.48
C PHE A 171 -25.98 21.35 -27.60
N ASP A 172 -26.76 20.48 -28.24
CA ASP A 172 -26.46 19.05 -28.33
C ASP A 172 -25.20 18.76 -29.15
N SER A 173 -24.91 19.60 -30.16
CA SER A 173 -23.70 19.49 -30.98
C SER A 173 -22.40 19.57 -30.15
N ILE A 174 -22.44 20.36 -29.07
CA ILE A 174 -21.32 20.51 -28.14
C ILE A 174 -21.44 19.50 -26.98
N TRP A 175 -22.63 19.39 -26.37
CA TRP A 175 -22.81 18.64 -25.13
C TRP A 175 -22.55 17.15 -25.28
N GLN A 176 -23.04 16.52 -26.35
CA GLN A 176 -22.82 15.09 -26.58
C GLN A 176 -21.33 14.76 -26.68
N ARG A 177 -20.56 15.62 -27.35
CA ARG A 177 -19.11 15.45 -27.48
C ARG A 177 -18.39 15.66 -26.15
N HIS A 178 -18.73 16.72 -25.41
CA HIS A 178 -18.14 16.99 -24.09
C HIS A 178 -18.39 15.83 -23.12
N ARG A 179 -19.62 15.30 -23.10
CA ARG A 179 -19.99 14.14 -22.27
C ARG A 179 -19.20 12.88 -22.66
N ARG A 180 -19.01 12.61 -23.96
CA ARG A 180 -18.16 11.49 -24.43
C ARG A 180 -16.71 11.65 -23.98
N GLN A 181 -16.17 12.88 -23.99
CA GLN A 181 -14.80 13.13 -23.52
C GLN A 181 -14.67 12.96 -22.00
N LEU A 182 -15.66 13.44 -21.22
CA LEU A 182 -15.67 13.26 -19.77
C LEU A 182 -15.79 11.79 -19.38
N THR A 183 -16.70 11.06 -20.01
CA THR A 183 -16.88 9.62 -19.77
C THR A 183 -15.64 8.81 -20.16
N ALA A 184 -15.03 9.07 -21.32
CA ALA A 184 -13.79 8.41 -21.73
C ALA A 184 -12.64 8.66 -20.72
N LYS A 185 -12.49 9.89 -20.22
CA LYS A 185 -11.49 10.20 -19.18
C LYS A 185 -11.76 9.44 -17.89
N ILE A 186 -13.01 9.45 -17.40
CA ILE A 186 -13.38 8.74 -16.17
C ILE A 186 -13.11 7.24 -16.32
N VAL A 187 -13.52 6.63 -17.43
CA VAL A 187 -13.26 5.22 -17.72
C VAL A 187 -11.76 4.93 -17.74
N SER A 188 -10.96 5.77 -18.40
CA SER A 188 -9.49 5.59 -18.41
C SER A 188 -8.86 5.66 -17.02
N TYR A 189 -9.32 6.59 -16.16
CA TYR A 189 -8.84 6.69 -14.78
C TYR A 189 -9.27 5.50 -13.93
N CYS A 190 -10.51 5.01 -14.10
CA CYS A 190 -10.98 3.81 -13.42
C CYS A 190 -10.17 2.57 -13.82
N LEU A 191 -9.88 2.39 -15.11
CA LEU A 191 -9.05 1.28 -15.60
C LEU A 191 -7.62 1.35 -15.06
N ALA A 192 -7.02 2.54 -15.04
CA ALA A 192 -5.68 2.74 -14.47
C ALA A 192 -5.66 2.41 -12.96
N ALA A 193 -6.65 2.88 -12.20
CA ALA A 193 -6.75 2.58 -10.78
C ALA A 193 -6.94 1.08 -10.51
N LEU A 194 -7.75 0.40 -11.34
CA LEU A 194 -7.97 -1.05 -11.22
C LEU A 194 -6.70 -1.85 -11.54
N ALA A 195 -5.92 -1.45 -12.54
CA ALA A 195 -4.64 -2.08 -12.86
C ALA A 195 -3.63 -1.94 -11.70
N ILE A 196 -3.56 -0.75 -11.07
CA ILE A 196 -2.71 -0.51 -9.89
C ILE A 196 -3.14 -1.40 -8.73
N ALA A 197 -4.45 -1.48 -8.45
CA ALA A 197 -4.98 -2.33 -7.37
C ALA A 197 -4.66 -3.82 -7.62
N ALA A 198 -4.83 -4.30 -8.85
CA ALA A 198 -4.49 -5.68 -9.23
C ALA A 198 -2.99 -5.98 -9.05
N ALA A 199 -2.12 -5.05 -9.43
CA ALA A 199 -0.68 -5.18 -9.23
C ALA A 199 -0.31 -5.28 -7.74
N LEU A 200 -0.90 -4.45 -6.88
CA LEU A 200 -0.67 -4.51 -5.43
C LEU A 200 -1.13 -5.83 -4.82
N VAL A 201 -2.29 -6.34 -5.24
CA VAL A 201 -2.79 -7.66 -4.79
C VAL A 201 -1.85 -8.78 -5.23
N CYS A 202 -1.36 -8.72 -6.47
CA CYS A 202 -0.41 -9.69 -7.01
C CYS A 202 0.92 -9.68 -6.23
N ILE A 203 1.51 -8.49 -5.99
CA ILE A 203 2.73 -8.34 -5.19
C ILE A 203 2.54 -8.90 -3.78
N ARG A 204 1.41 -8.59 -3.13
CA ARG A 204 1.08 -9.14 -1.81
C ARG A 204 0.96 -10.66 -1.83
N ALA A 205 0.38 -11.24 -2.87
CA ALA A 205 0.24 -12.70 -3.01
C ALA A 205 1.59 -13.39 -3.20
N LEU A 206 2.48 -12.82 -4.02
CA LEU A 206 3.82 -13.36 -4.30
C LEU A 206 4.78 -13.23 -3.09
N ASN A 207 4.61 -12.20 -2.26
CA ASN A 207 5.46 -11.94 -1.10
C ASN A 207 4.86 -12.42 0.23
N ARG A 208 3.85 -13.32 0.23
CA ARG A 208 3.37 -13.90 1.48
C ARG A 208 4.47 -14.74 2.11
N SER A 209 4.68 -14.57 3.40
CA SER A 209 5.55 -15.48 4.15
C SER A 209 4.91 -16.86 4.25
N VAL A 210 5.76 -17.87 4.44
CA VAL A 210 5.38 -19.27 4.63
C VAL A 210 6.08 -19.77 5.87
N ASP A 211 5.43 -20.65 6.63
CA ASP A 211 6.07 -21.30 7.76
C ASP A 211 6.74 -22.59 7.25
N VAL A 212 7.97 -22.82 7.68
CA VAL A 212 8.75 -24.00 7.32
C VAL A 212 8.88 -24.88 8.54
N THR A 213 8.63 -26.18 8.37
CA THR A 213 8.84 -27.18 9.41
C THR A 213 10.06 -28.04 9.09
N ALA A 214 10.86 -28.34 10.10
CA ALA A 214 11.99 -29.26 10.02
C ALA A 214 11.79 -30.42 11.01
N SER A 215 11.68 -31.62 10.46
CA SER A 215 11.58 -32.88 11.19
C SER A 215 12.97 -33.51 11.33
N LEU A 216 13.25 -34.10 12.49
CA LEU A 216 14.51 -34.77 12.77
C LEU A 216 14.27 -36.29 12.76
N ILE A 217 15.09 -37.04 12.02
CA ILE A 217 15.01 -38.51 11.99
C ILE A 217 16.33 -39.12 12.44
N GLU A 218 16.27 -40.09 13.34
CA GLU A 218 17.44 -40.87 13.72
C GLU A 218 17.77 -41.86 12.61
N SER A 219 18.95 -41.72 12.01
CA SER A 219 19.44 -42.59 10.92
C SER A 219 20.38 -43.70 11.40
N SER A 220 20.81 -43.64 12.65
CA SER A 220 21.58 -44.70 13.32
C SER A 220 20.66 -45.82 13.83
N ALA A 221 21.24 -46.97 14.18
CA ALA A 221 20.50 -48.03 14.85
C ALA A 221 19.91 -47.51 16.17
N HIS A 222 18.61 -47.69 16.37
CA HIS A 222 17.94 -47.24 17.58
C HIS A 222 18.40 -48.08 18.78
N ASN A 223 18.87 -47.40 19.83
CA ASN A 223 19.26 -48.04 21.09
C ASN A 223 18.41 -47.46 22.24
N GLY A 224 17.53 -48.29 22.80
CA GLY A 224 16.63 -47.91 23.90
C GLY A 224 17.30 -47.69 25.26
N ASN A 225 18.58 -48.06 25.39
CA ASN A 225 19.36 -47.82 26.61
C ASN A 225 19.98 -46.41 26.66
N LEU A 226 19.85 -45.63 25.59
CA LEU A 226 20.34 -44.26 25.50
C LEU A 226 19.22 -43.24 25.72
N PRO A 227 19.54 -42.04 26.22
CA PRO A 227 18.54 -41.01 26.43
C PRO A 227 17.86 -40.62 25.11
N PRO A 228 16.55 -40.33 25.10
CA PRO A 228 15.90 -39.82 23.90
C PRO A 228 16.49 -38.47 23.48
N LEU A 229 16.26 -38.08 22.22
CA LEU A 229 16.65 -36.77 21.72
C LEU A 229 16.08 -35.67 22.62
N HIS A 230 16.93 -34.76 23.06
CA HIS A 230 16.57 -33.60 23.86
C HIS A 230 17.43 -32.40 23.44
N ASP A 231 16.85 -31.21 23.57
CA ASP A 231 17.53 -29.92 23.36
C ASP A 231 18.29 -29.80 22.03
N ALA A 232 17.75 -30.37 20.95
CA ALA A 232 18.33 -30.23 19.61
C ALA A 232 18.02 -28.84 19.05
N VAL A 233 19.04 -28.00 18.92
CA VAL A 233 18.91 -26.65 18.35
C VAL A 233 19.05 -26.74 16.84
N VAL A 234 17.98 -26.44 16.12
CA VAL A 234 17.93 -26.37 14.66
C VAL A 234 18.03 -24.90 14.24
N THR A 235 19.05 -24.57 13.47
CA THR A 235 19.33 -23.21 12.99
C THR A 235 19.20 -23.18 11.47
N LEU A 236 18.24 -22.40 10.97
CA LEU A 236 18.06 -22.09 9.57
C LEU A 236 18.72 -20.74 9.27
N THR A 237 19.75 -20.73 8.42
CA THR A 237 20.48 -19.52 8.03
C THR A 237 20.01 -19.05 6.66
N LEU A 238 19.38 -17.88 6.63
CA LEU A 238 19.02 -17.09 5.44
C LEU A 238 20.06 -15.99 5.21
N ASP A 239 20.01 -15.30 4.06
CA ASP A 239 21.02 -14.31 3.62
C ASP A 239 21.60 -13.44 4.75
N ASN A 240 20.73 -12.77 5.53
CA ASN A 240 21.12 -11.85 6.59
C ASN A 240 20.48 -12.20 7.95
N GLU A 241 19.86 -13.36 8.09
CA GLU A 241 19.12 -13.74 9.30
C GLU A 241 19.30 -15.22 9.59
N ALA A 242 19.65 -15.56 10.83
CA ALA A 242 19.58 -16.92 11.33
C ALA A 242 18.35 -17.05 12.23
N LYS A 243 17.50 -18.03 11.94
CA LYS A 243 16.36 -18.38 12.78
C LYS A 243 16.66 -19.71 13.45
N CYS A 244 16.38 -19.81 14.75
CA CYS A 244 16.63 -21.01 15.52
C CYS A 244 15.34 -21.47 16.20
N ASP A 245 15.20 -22.79 16.33
CA ASP A 245 14.18 -23.42 17.16
C ASP A 245 14.78 -24.65 17.86
N THR A 246 14.20 -25.04 19.00
CA THR A 246 14.68 -26.15 19.82
C THR A 246 13.68 -27.30 19.80
N VAL A 247 14.13 -28.45 19.31
CA VAL A 247 13.36 -29.70 19.24
C VAL A 247 13.69 -30.57 20.44
N ARG A 248 12.65 -31.01 21.16
CA ARG A 248 12.79 -31.80 22.40
C ARG A 248 12.46 -33.28 22.23
N SER A 249 12.02 -33.70 21.05
CA SER A 249 11.66 -35.08 20.74
C SER A 249 11.66 -35.29 19.22
N LEU A 250 11.95 -36.51 18.77
CA LEU A 250 11.85 -36.91 17.36
C LEU A 250 10.41 -36.82 16.81
N GLN A 251 9.40 -36.74 17.68
CA GLN A 251 7.99 -36.56 17.30
C GLN A 251 7.61 -35.09 17.08
N SER A 252 8.45 -34.15 17.55
CA SER A 252 8.23 -32.71 17.40
C SER A 252 9.06 -32.15 16.26
N ASN A 253 8.54 -31.11 15.61
CA ASN A 253 9.22 -30.43 14.52
C ASN A 253 9.72 -29.07 14.99
N ALA A 254 10.87 -28.65 14.46
CA ALA A 254 11.26 -27.24 14.50
C ALA A 254 10.36 -26.45 13.56
N VAL A 255 9.89 -25.29 13.99
CA VAL A 255 8.99 -24.42 13.21
C VAL A 255 9.63 -23.05 13.01
N PHE A 256 9.91 -22.72 11.75
CA PHE A 256 10.42 -21.42 11.35
C PHE A 256 9.28 -20.58 10.76
N ASN A 257 8.77 -19.67 11.58
CA ASN A 257 7.69 -18.77 11.16
C ASN A 257 8.19 -17.66 10.26
N ASN A 258 7.30 -17.19 9.38
CA ASN A 258 7.50 -16.02 8.54
C ASN A 258 8.69 -16.10 7.57
N ILE A 259 8.96 -17.27 6.99
CA ILE A 259 9.99 -17.39 5.96
C ILE A 259 9.53 -16.72 4.67
N PRO A 260 10.30 -15.78 4.10
CA PRO A 260 9.94 -15.17 2.82
C PRO A 260 9.85 -16.23 1.71
N HIS A 261 8.73 -16.28 0.99
CA HIS A 261 8.48 -17.29 -0.07
C HIS A 261 9.58 -17.33 -1.15
N ARG A 262 10.33 -16.23 -1.35
CA ARG A 262 11.48 -16.17 -2.28
C ARG A 262 12.60 -17.18 -1.98
N PHE A 263 12.65 -17.73 -0.76
CA PHE A 263 13.63 -18.75 -0.36
C PHE A 263 13.14 -20.17 -0.62
N ILE A 264 11.84 -20.40 -0.82
CA ILE A 264 11.32 -21.72 -1.20
C ILE A 264 11.87 -22.10 -2.58
N GLY A 265 12.42 -23.31 -2.68
CA GLY A 265 13.08 -23.80 -3.89
C GLY A 265 14.52 -23.32 -4.07
N LYS A 266 15.10 -22.58 -3.10
CA LYS A 266 16.49 -22.15 -3.13
C LYS A 266 17.37 -22.91 -2.13
N PRO A 267 18.68 -23.05 -2.40
CA PRO A 267 19.60 -23.60 -1.43
C PRO A 267 19.74 -22.67 -0.23
N VAL A 268 19.60 -23.22 0.98
CA VAL A 268 19.79 -22.52 2.26
C VAL A 268 20.60 -23.40 3.19
N ARG A 269 21.38 -22.78 4.08
CA ARG A 269 22.17 -23.50 5.07
C ARG A 269 21.31 -23.79 6.30
N ILE A 270 21.36 -25.04 6.77
CA ILE A 270 20.69 -25.48 7.98
C ILE A 270 21.66 -26.29 8.81
N SER A 271 21.66 -26.06 10.12
CA SER A 271 22.51 -26.78 11.05
C SER A 271 21.71 -27.29 12.24
N VAL A 272 22.09 -28.45 12.78
CA VAL A 272 21.53 -29.02 13.99
C VAL A 272 22.66 -29.30 14.96
N VAL A 273 22.50 -28.82 16.19
CA VAL A 273 23.42 -29.09 17.31
C VAL A 273 22.61 -29.74 18.43
N CYS A 274 23.06 -30.90 18.88
CA CYS A 274 22.43 -31.65 19.96
C CYS A 274 23.53 -32.41 20.73
N PRO A 275 23.48 -32.49 22.08
CA PRO A 275 24.55 -33.08 22.88
C PRO A 275 24.89 -34.55 22.55
N ASP A 276 23.87 -35.40 22.30
CA ASP A 276 24.05 -36.85 22.10
C ASP A 276 24.24 -37.26 20.62
N TYR A 277 24.25 -36.30 19.70
CA TYR A 277 24.23 -36.54 18.26
C TYR A 277 25.34 -35.77 17.56
N CYS A 278 25.84 -36.31 16.46
CA CYS A 278 26.78 -35.58 15.62
C CYS A 278 26.12 -34.29 15.09
N SER A 279 26.86 -33.19 15.13
CA SER A 279 26.39 -31.94 14.53
C SER A 279 26.17 -32.11 13.03
N VAL A 280 25.05 -31.59 12.55
CA VAL A 280 24.73 -31.54 11.12
C VAL A 280 24.87 -30.10 10.69
N ASP A 281 25.62 -29.85 9.61
CA ASP A 281 25.72 -28.53 9.00
C ASP A 281 25.76 -28.72 7.48
N THR A 282 24.65 -28.39 6.82
CA THR A 282 24.45 -28.73 5.41
C THR A 282 23.69 -27.65 4.67
N THR A 283 23.73 -27.71 3.35
CA THR A 283 22.93 -26.87 2.46
C THR A 283 21.89 -27.72 1.77
N LEU A 284 20.62 -27.33 1.83
CA LEU A 284 19.52 -28.03 1.17
C LEU A 284 18.59 -27.06 0.45
N THR A 285 17.82 -27.59 -0.49
CA THR A 285 16.78 -26.80 -1.17
C THR A 285 15.58 -26.65 -0.24
N LEU A 286 15.26 -25.41 0.14
CA LEU A 286 14.22 -25.15 1.13
C LEU A 286 12.83 -25.51 0.59
N SER A 287 12.16 -26.43 1.27
CA SER A 287 10.75 -26.77 1.10
C SER A 287 9.96 -26.36 2.33
N ARG A 288 8.62 -26.49 2.28
CA ARG A 288 7.75 -26.25 3.46
C ARG A 288 8.03 -27.26 4.56
N ASP A 289 8.30 -28.50 4.18
CA ASP A 289 8.60 -29.59 5.07
C ASP A 289 9.99 -30.11 4.71
N VAL A 290 10.89 -30.09 5.68
CA VAL A 290 12.27 -30.52 5.56
C VAL A 290 12.50 -31.66 6.54
N THR A 291 13.30 -32.64 6.14
CA THR A 291 13.69 -33.74 7.02
C THR A 291 15.21 -33.80 7.10
N LEU A 292 15.72 -33.80 8.33
CA LEU A 292 17.15 -33.82 8.61
C LEU A 292 17.54 -35.15 9.29
N PRO A 293 18.46 -35.91 8.69
CA PRO A 293 18.98 -37.11 9.31
C PRO A 293 19.97 -36.76 10.41
N LEU A 294 19.76 -37.33 11.60
CA LEU A 294 20.68 -37.27 12.73
C LEU A 294 21.34 -38.63 12.93
N ARG A 295 22.59 -38.61 13.37
CA ARG A 295 23.33 -39.81 13.79
C ARG A 295 23.80 -39.60 15.21
N ARG A 296 23.64 -40.62 16.05
CA ARG A 296 24.23 -40.62 17.40
C ARG A 296 25.73 -40.41 17.32
N ASP A 297 26.24 -39.60 18.24
CA ASP A 297 27.68 -39.48 18.41
C ASP A 297 28.16 -40.70 19.22
N PRO A 298 28.93 -41.62 18.61
CA PRO A 298 29.37 -42.84 19.29
C PRO A 298 30.36 -42.53 20.43
N SER A 299 30.96 -41.34 20.48
CA SER A 299 31.93 -40.98 21.52
C SER A 299 31.29 -40.71 22.87
N VAL A 300 30.07 -40.14 22.89
CA VAL A 300 29.43 -39.63 24.12
C VAL A 300 29.12 -40.74 25.12
N TYR A 301 28.60 -41.88 24.65
CA TYR A 301 28.28 -43.04 25.49
C TYR A 301 29.14 -44.26 25.17
N GLY A 302 29.96 -44.22 24.13
CA GLY A 302 30.77 -45.36 23.69
C GLY A 302 32.24 -45.31 24.06
N ILE A 303 32.81 -44.15 24.37
CA ILE A 303 34.21 -44.06 24.81
C ILE A 303 34.24 -43.92 26.32
N ILE A 304 34.40 -45.05 27.00
CA ILE A 304 34.55 -45.08 28.45
C ILE A 304 36.00 -44.78 28.76
N ARG A 305 36.25 -43.75 29.57
CA ARG A 305 37.59 -43.37 30.03
C ARG A 305 37.55 -42.99 31.50
N PHE A 306 38.38 -43.63 32.31
CA PHE A 306 38.58 -43.27 33.71
C PHE A 306 39.97 -43.69 34.19
N LEU A 307 40.40 -43.09 35.30
CA LEU A 307 41.62 -43.46 36.01
C LEU A 307 41.27 -44.46 37.13
N LEU A 308 41.93 -45.61 37.15
CA LEU A 308 41.88 -46.54 38.27
C LEU A 308 42.92 -46.09 39.29
N TYR A 309 42.48 -45.64 40.46
CA TYR A 309 43.33 -44.95 41.42
C TYR A 309 43.31 -45.62 42.79
N ASP A 310 44.48 -45.75 43.40
CA ASP A 310 44.64 -46.22 44.78
C ASP A 310 44.84 -45.03 45.72
N PRO A 311 43.86 -44.72 46.60
CA PRO A 311 43.99 -43.62 47.54
C PRO A 311 45.07 -43.84 48.62
N ALA A 312 45.53 -45.07 48.84
CA ALA A 312 46.54 -45.36 49.86
C ALA A 312 47.97 -45.00 49.43
N ILE A 313 48.27 -45.11 48.13
CA ILE A 313 49.59 -44.81 47.55
C ILE A 313 49.58 -43.58 46.65
N GLU A 314 48.41 -42.96 46.45
CA GLU A 314 48.21 -41.77 45.61
C GLU A 314 48.64 -41.94 44.14
N GLU A 315 48.57 -43.17 43.61
CA GLU A 315 49.00 -43.51 42.25
C GLU A 315 47.92 -44.27 41.47
N GLY A 316 47.99 -44.19 40.14
CA GLY A 316 47.17 -44.99 39.23
C GLY A 316 47.64 -46.45 39.22
N VAL A 317 46.71 -47.39 39.15
CA VAL A 317 47.04 -48.83 39.29
C VAL A 317 47.15 -49.50 37.92
N PRO A 318 48.36 -49.89 37.47
CA PRO A 318 48.57 -50.38 36.11
C PRO A 318 48.28 -51.89 35.96
N GLY A 319 47.95 -52.30 34.73
CA GLY A 319 47.90 -53.71 34.31
C GLY A 319 46.74 -54.54 34.87
N ILE A 320 45.68 -53.93 35.40
CA ILE A 320 44.54 -54.65 35.95
C ILE A 320 43.54 -54.97 34.84
N PRO A 321 43.18 -56.26 34.62
CA PRO A 321 42.09 -56.62 33.73
C PRO A 321 40.74 -56.33 34.38
N LEU A 322 39.87 -55.63 33.65
CA LEU A 322 38.54 -55.22 34.04
C LEU A 322 37.51 -55.73 33.02
N LEU A 323 36.32 -56.05 33.50
CA LEU A 323 35.15 -56.34 32.68
C LEU A 323 34.12 -55.22 32.83
N ILE A 324 33.88 -54.47 31.76
CA ILE A 324 32.90 -53.38 31.73
C ILE A 324 31.70 -53.84 30.92
N ASN A 325 30.57 -54.14 31.58
CA ASN A 325 29.40 -54.81 30.98
C ASN A 325 29.77 -56.05 30.13
N GLY A 326 30.78 -56.81 30.57
CA GLY A 326 31.26 -58.03 29.89
C GLY A 326 32.24 -57.79 28.73
N LEU A 327 32.67 -56.54 28.50
CA LEU A 327 33.77 -56.22 27.58
C LEU A 327 35.08 -56.10 28.35
N GLU A 328 36.14 -56.71 27.82
CA GLU A 328 37.47 -56.70 28.42
C GLU A 328 38.17 -55.35 28.20
N ALA A 329 38.74 -54.80 29.27
CA ALA A 329 39.61 -53.62 29.24
C ALA A 329 40.76 -53.81 30.23
N VAL A 330 41.91 -53.18 29.99
CA VAL A 330 43.09 -53.27 30.86
C VAL A 330 43.58 -51.85 31.17
N SER A 331 43.97 -51.60 32.42
CA SER A 331 44.59 -50.31 32.79
C SER A 331 46.02 -50.19 32.24
N ASP A 332 46.35 -49.03 31.68
CA ASP A 332 47.69 -48.72 31.17
C ASP A 332 48.71 -48.44 32.30
N GLU A 333 49.93 -48.05 31.95
CA GLU A 333 51.01 -47.76 32.92
C GLU A 333 50.67 -46.63 33.89
N GLN A 334 49.75 -45.73 33.51
CA GLN A 334 49.27 -44.63 34.33
C GLN A 334 47.99 -44.99 35.08
N GLY A 335 47.48 -46.22 34.96
CA GLY A 335 46.21 -46.66 35.55
C GLY A 335 44.97 -46.21 34.77
N CYS A 336 45.12 -45.61 33.59
CA CYS A 336 43.99 -45.18 32.75
C CYS A 336 43.39 -46.38 32.01
N VAL A 337 42.06 -46.43 31.96
CA VAL A 337 41.29 -47.45 31.25
C VAL A 337 40.53 -46.76 30.14
N VAL A 338 40.71 -47.22 28.90
CA VAL A 338 39.95 -46.72 27.74
C VAL A 338 39.30 -47.90 27.02
N LEU A 339 37.98 -47.84 26.85
CA LEU A 339 37.22 -48.86 26.15
C LEU A 339 36.26 -48.20 25.15
N SER A 340 36.21 -48.73 23.93
CA SER A 340 35.25 -48.33 22.90
C SER A 340 34.12 -49.36 22.80
N VAL A 341 32.89 -48.92 23.04
CA VAL A 341 31.67 -49.73 23.03
C VAL A 341 30.88 -49.46 21.74
N PRO A 342 30.55 -50.48 20.94
CA PRO A 342 29.70 -50.34 19.76
C PRO A 342 28.31 -49.79 20.11
N LEU A 343 27.74 -48.95 19.24
CA LEU A 343 26.49 -48.20 19.47
C LEU A 343 25.33 -49.05 20.03
N GLU A 344 25.16 -50.28 19.54
CA GLU A 344 24.09 -51.20 19.96
C GLU A 344 24.21 -51.67 21.41
N ARG A 345 25.43 -51.68 21.97
CA ARG A 345 25.73 -52.08 23.34
C ARG A 345 25.92 -50.90 24.28
N GLN A 346 25.78 -49.67 23.77
CA GLN A 346 25.97 -48.48 24.58
C GLN A 346 24.85 -48.33 25.62
N SER A 347 25.18 -47.73 26.76
CA SER A 347 24.28 -47.52 27.88
C SER A 347 24.66 -46.23 28.62
N VAL A 348 23.72 -45.61 29.33
CA VAL A 348 24.00 -44.50 30.25
C VAL A 348 24.83 -44.97 31.44
N THR A 349 24.69 -46.23 31.84
CA THR A 349 25.45 -46.81 32.96
C THR A 349 26.12 -48.11 32.57
N TYR A 350 27.35 -48.29 33.06
CA TYR A 350 28.16 -49.49 32.85
C TYR A 350 28.60 -50.08 34.20
N ALA A 351 28.37 -51.38 34.39
CA ALA A 351 28.86 -52.11 35.55
C ALA A 351 30.30 -52.59 35.31
N ILE A 352 31.17 -52.37 36.30
CA ILE A 352 32.57 -52.79 36.30
C ILE A 352 32.73 -54.01 37.21
N SER A 353 33.37 -55.05 36.70
CA SER A 353 33.87 -56.17 37.48
C SER A 353 35.39 -56.19 37.41
N SER A 354 36.03 -56.26 38.58
CA SER A 354 37.48 -56.27 38.76
C SER A 354 37.87 -57.42 39.68
N PRO A 355 39.06 -58.02 39.51
CA PRO A 355 39.65 -58.92 40.49
C PRO A 355 39.90 -58.25 41.85
N ILE A 356 40.07 -56.92 41.86
CA ILE A 356 40.33 -56.11 43.05
C ILE A 356 39.02 -55.44 43.51
N PRO A 357 38.73 -55.39 44.82
CA PRO A 357 37.52 -54.73 45.31
C PRO A 357 37.52 -53.23 44.95
N LEU A 358 36.50 -52.80 44.20
CA LEU A 358 36.29 -51.40 43.87
C LEU A 358 35.38 -50.72 44.90
N SER A 359 35.56 -49.42 45.08
CA SER A 359 34.70 -48.55 45.89
C SER A 359 33.32 -48.36 45.26
N ASN A 360 33.29 -48.16 43.94
CA ASN A 360 32.12 -48.03 43.11
C ASN A 360 32.27 -48.92 41.88
N ASN A 361 31.24 -49.72 41.59
CA ASN A 361 31.24 -50.68 40.50
C ASN A 361 30.40 -50.19 39.31
N ILE A 362 29.95 -48.93 39.31
CA ILE A 362 29.12 -48.36 38.26
C ILE A 362 29.73 -47.05 37.76
N ILE A 363 29.90 -46.95 36.44
CA ILE A 363 30.22 -45.71 35.73
C ILE A 363 28.96 -45.18 35.07
N THR A 364 28.74 -43.87 35.19
CA THR A 364 27.66 -43.14 34.50
C THR A 364 28.28 -42.28 33.40
N MET A 365 27.79 -42.42 32.18
CA MET A 365 28.21 -41.62 31.02
C MET A 365 27.40 -40.31 30.91
N PRO A 366 27.95 -39.26 30.27
CA PRO A 366 29.28 -39.19 29.67
C PRO A 366 30.40 -39.05 30.71
N CYS A 367 31.53 -39.72 30.47
CA CYS A 367 32.69 -39.62 31.36
C CYS A 367 33.41 -38.26 31.22
N GLY A 368 33.77 -37.66 32.35
CA GLY A 368 34.65 -36.50 32.42
C GLY A 368 36.12 -36.87 32.19
N ALA A 369 36.95 -35.87 31.84
CA ALA A 369 38.39 -36.07 31.67
C ALA A 369 39.11 -36.51 32.95
N ASN A 370 38.49 -36.27 34.11
CA ASN A 370 39.02 -36.54 35.44
C ASN A 370 38.20 -37.60 36.20
N ASP A 371 37.47 -38.46 35.50
CA ASP A 371 36.70 -39.51 36.15
C ASP A 371 37.65 -40.55 36.74
N VAL A 372 37.41 -40.90 38.02
CA VAL A 372 38.26 -41.80 38.79
C VAL A 372 37.40 -42.91 39.40
N VAL A 373 37.88 -44.15 39.31
CA VAL A 373 37.34 -45.30 40.03
C VAL A 373 38.34 -45.69 41.11
N LEU A 374 37.95 -45.59 42.38
CA LEU A 374 38.85 -45.90 43.51
C LEU A 374 38.81 -47.39 43.82
N ILE A 375 39.97 -47.97 44.11
CA ILE A 375 40.06 -49.30 44.73
C ILE A 375 39.89 -49.19 46.26
N LYS A 376 39.48 -50.28 46.91
CA LYS A 376 39.25 -50.36 48.37
C LYS A 376 40.45 -50.88 49.14
#